data_AF-A0A8J9Y0F8-F1
#
_entry.id   AF-A0A8J9Y0F8-F1
#
_cell.length_a   1.000
_cell.length_b   1.000
_cell.length_c   1.000
_cell.angle_alpha   90.00
_cell.angle_beta   90.00
_cell.angle_gamma   90.00
#
_symmetry.space_group_name_H-M   'P 1'
#
loop_
_entity.id
_entity.type
_entity.pdbx_description
1 polymer ?
#
loop_
_entity_poly.entity_id
_entity_poly.type
_entity_poly.pdbx_seq_one_letter_code
_entity_poly.pdbx_strand_id
1 'polypeptide(L)'
;MLSLIAYCITDELIPKMKNLFINAGLFGVDLCKVSKEKIPEAIGVLSGCVFLVTIFLFIPIVFGNGLMDRGKFPHNEFAELLAALLSICCMLLLGFADDVLNLKWRYKLLLPTIASLPLLVVYYVNFNSTTFIVPIPLRQFFGASINIGFLYYIYMGMLAVFCTNAINILAGINGLEVGQSVIIAISIIIFDIIELRGDQFKAHSFSLHIMIPYLTTTLALLKHNWYPSKVFVGDTFCYVSGMTFAVVAILSHFSKTVLLFFLPQIINFIYSIPQLFHIIPCPRHRLPKYSAETNLLYPKCVAYCILSNKRPKRIR
;
A
#
# COMPACT_ATOMS: atom_id res chain seq x y z
N MET A 1 1.24 22.82 5.78
CA MET A 1 0.76 23.06 7.15
C MET A 1 -0.11 21.92 7.66
N LEU A 2 -1.24 21.58 7.00
CA LEU A 2 -2.13 20.47 7.41
C LEU A 2 -1.39 19.13 7.59
N SER A 3 -0.50 18.76 6.67
CA SER A 3 0.29 17.52 6.78
C SER A 3 1.23 17.50 8.01
N LEU A 4 1.75 18.65 8.44
CA LEU A 4 2.55 18.74 9.68
C LEU A 4 1.67 18.53 10.92
N ILE A 5 0.47 19.11 10.91
CA ILE A 5 -0.53 18.88 11.96
C ILE A 5 -0.92 17.39 11.99
N ALA A 6 -1.11 16.77 10.83
CA ALA A 6 -1.41 15.35 10.70
C ALA A 6 -0.30 14.45 11.29
N TYR A 7 0.98 14.80 11.07
CA TYR A 7 2.11 14.14 11.73
C TYR A 7 1.99 14.22 13.25
N CYS A 8 1.80 15.43 13.80
CA CYS A 8 1.71 15.63 15.26
C CYS A 8 0.54 14.88 15.87
N ILE A 9 -0.65 14.94 15.23
CA ILE A 9 -1.84 14.20 15.68
C ILE A 9 -1.55 12.69 15.68
N THR A 10 -0.93 12.17 14.62
CA THR A 10 -0.62 10.73 14.53
C THR A 10 0.38 10.30 15.60
N ASP A 11 1.45 11.06 15.81
CA ASP A 11 2.48 10.81 16.83
C ASP A 11 1.92 10.83 18.25
N GLU A 12 0.96 11.72 18.53
CA GLU A 12 0.32 11.80 19.85
C GLU A 12 -0.76 10.73 20.06
N LEU A 13 -1.50 10.38 19.01
CA LEU A 13 -2.62 9.44 19.08
C LEU A 13 -2.16 7.98 19.27
N ILE A 14 -1.11 7.57 18.56
CA ILE A 14 -0.59 6.19 18.61
C ILE A 14 -0.31 5.70 20.05
N PRO A 15 0.48 6.41 20.90
CA PRO A 15 0.75 5.96 22.26
C PRO A 15 -0.50 5.93 23.14
N LYS A 16 -1.44 6.87 22.97
CA LYS A 16 -2.69 6.95 23.74
C LYS A 16 -3.62 5.77 23.48
N MET A 17 -3.59 5.23 22.25
CA MET A 17 -4.49 4.17 21.82
C MET A 17 -3.94 2.75 22.07
N LYS A 18 -2.68 2.57 22.45
CA LYS A 18 -2.05 1.24 22.58
C LYS A 18 -2.84 0.27 23.46
N ASN A 19 -3.24 0.71 24.64
CA ASN A 19 -3.96 -0.14 25.60
C ASN A 19 -5.33 -0.55 25.07
N LEU A 20 -6.00 0.30 24.28
CA LEU A 20 -7.28 -0.03 23.68
C LEU A 20 -7.15 -1.22 22.72
N PHE A 21 -6.14 -1.22 21.86
CA PHE A 21 -5.90 -2.31 20.90
C PHE A 21 -5.55 -3.62 21.62
N ILE A 22 -4.68 -3.55 22.64
CA ILE A 22 -4.35 -4.73 23.46
C ILE A 22 -5.60 -5.29 24.14
N ASN A 23 -6.43 -4.43 24.75
CA ASN A 23 -7.67 -4.83 25.42
C ASN A 23 -8.71 -5.39 24.45
N ALA A 24 -8.73 -4.92 23.21
CA ALA A 24 -9.57 -5.46 22.13
C ALA A 24 -9.04 -6.78 21.55
N GLY A 25 -7.89 -7.29 22.02
CA GLY A 25 -7.27 -8.51 21.51
C GLY A 25 -6.45 -8.32 20.23
N LEU A 26 -6.24 -7.08 19.79
CA LEU A 26 -5.43 -6.74 18.62
C LEU A 26 -3.97 -6.51 19.05
N PHE A 27 -3.24 -7.61 19.23
CA PHE A 27 -1.83 -7.58 19.58
C PHE A 27 -1.07 -8.76 18.97
N GLY A 28 0.22 -8.54 18.72
CA GLY A 28 1.19 -9.55 18.29
C GLY A 28 2.35 -9.66 19.26
N VAL A 29 3.20 -10.67 19.05
CA VAL A 29 4.50 -10.81 19.71
C VAL A 29 5.59 -10.68 18.66
N ASP A 30 6.67 -9.97 18.99
CA ASP A 30 7.82 -9.83 18.09
C ASP A 30 8.55 -11.18 17.94
N LEU A 31 8.29 -11.87 16.83
CA LEU A 31 8.87 -13.18 16.51
C LEU A 31 10.40 -13.12 16.31
N CYS A 32 10.96 -11.93 16.15
CA CYS A 32 12.37 -11.67 15.94
C CYS A 32 13.09 -11.24 17.24
N LYS A 33 12.46 -11.42 18.41
CA LYS A 33 13.04 -11.13 19.73
C LYS A 33 12.74 -12.24 20.74
N VAL A 34 13.51 -12.28 21.84
CA VAL A 34 13.24 -13.18 22.99
C VAL A 34 12.03 -12.70 23.80
N SER A 35 11.80 -11.39 23.85
CA SER A 35 10.69 -10.81 24.61
C SER A 35 9.35 -11.31 24.10
N LYS A 36 8.48 -11.69 25.03
CA LYS A 36 7.08 -12.09 24.76
C LYS A 36 6.08 -10.99 25.10
N GLU A 37 6.54 -9.75 25.18
CA GLU A 37 5.68 -8.59 25.39
C GLU A 37 4.66 -8.47 24.26
N LYS A 38 3.41 -8.16 24.63
CA LYS A 38 2.33 -7.92 23.68
C LYS A 38 2.46 -6.53 23.10
N ILE A 39 2.63 -6.45 21.78
CA ILE A 39 2.72 -5.20 21.04
C ILE A 39 1.39 -5.01 20.30
N PRO A 40 0.75 -3.84 20.39
CA PRO A 40 -0.53 -3.61 19.72
C PRO A 40 -0.37 -3.73 18.19
N GLU A 41 -1.34 -4.36 17.54
CA GLU A 41 -1.35 -4.63 16.10
C GLU A 41 -2.45 -3.82 15.39
N ALA A 42 -2.43 -3.78 14.06
CA ALA A 42 -3.34 -2.99 13.23
C ALA A 42 -3.32 -1.47 13.50
N ILE A 43 -2.21 -0.94 14.06
CA ILE A 43 -2.07 0.50 14.38
C ILE A 43 -2.02 1.37 13.11
N GLY A 44 -1.76 0.76 11.95
CA GLY A 44 -1.90 1.41 10.65
C GLY A 44 -3.27 2.05 10.42
N VAL A 45 -4.32 1.57 11.09
CA VAL A 45 -5.66 2.15 11.04
C VAL A 45 -5.67 3.61 11.53
N LEU A 46 -4.87 3.94 12.56
CA LEU A 46 -4.84 5.29 13.12
C LEU A 46 -4.19 6.28 12.14
N SER A 47 -3.04 5.91 11.58
CA SER A 47 -2.38 6.73 10.55
C SER A 47 -3.25 6.86 9.29
N GLY A 48 -3.94 5.79 8.89
CA GLY A 48 -4.84 5.81 7.73
C GLY A 48 -6.07 6.70 7.95
N CYS A 49 -6.67 6.67 9.15
CA CYS A 49 -7.76 7.57 9.51
C CYS A 49 -7.31 9.04 9.52
N VAL A 50 -6.19 9.36 10.17
CA VAL A 50 -5.66 10.74 10.20
C VAL A 50 -5.31 11.21 8.78
N PHE A 51 -4.75 10.33 7.96
CA PHE A 51 -4.47 10.59 6.55
C PHE A 51 -5.74 10.98 5.77
N LEU A 52 -6.80 10.17 5.84
CA LEU A 52 -8.07 10.45 5.15
C LEU A 52 -8.71 11.74 5.66
N VAL A 53 -8.77 11.94 6.98
CA VAL A 53 -9.31 13.18 7.58
C VAL A 53 -8.53 14.40 7.10
N THR A 54 -7.20 14.30 7.00
CA THR A 54 -6.35 15.40 6.52
C THR A 54 -6.71 15.77 5.08
N ILE A 55 -6.91 14.79 4.19
CA ILE A 55 -7.32 15.09 2.81
C ILE A 55 -8.75 15.63 2.77
N PHE A 56 -9.70 15.09 3.55
CA PHE A 56 -11.06 15.63 3.60
C PHE A 56 -11.10 17.11 4.01
N LEU A 57 -10.29 17.49 5.01
CA LEU A 57 -10.13 18.90 5.41
C LEU A 57 -9.42 19.75 4.36
N PHE A 58 -8.64 19.11 3.47
CA PHE A 58 -7.92 19.78 2.40
C PHE A 58 -8.77 19.99 1.13
N ILE A 59 -9.85 19.23 0.93
CA ILE A 59 -10.76 19.37 -0.24
C ILE A 59 -11.23 20.83 -0.44
N PRO A 60 -11.76 21.54 0.57
CA PRO A 60 -12.22 22.92 0.39
C PRO A 60 -11.08 23.89 0.06
N ILE A 61 -9.83 23.56 0.40
CA ILE A 61 -8.67 24.40 0.09
C ILE A 61 -8.28 24.25 -1.38
N VAL A 62 -8.27 23.02 -1.91
CA VAL A 62 -7.96 22.74 -3.32
C VAL A 62 -9.04 23.28 -4.25
N PHE A 63 -10.31 23.08 -3.88
CA PHE A 63 -11.45 23.42 -4.73
C PHE A 63 -12.14 24.74 -4.35
N GLY A 64 -11.64 25.47 -3.35
CA GLY A 64 -12.29 26.65 -2.77
C GLY A 64 -12.66 27.73 -3.77
N ASN A 65 -11.74 28.04 -4.70
CA ASN A 65 -12.01 29.01 -5.77
C ASN A 65 -13.17 28.56 -6.68
N GLY A 66 -13.27 27.25 -6.96
CA GLY A 66 -14.38 26.68 -7.73
C GLY A 66 -15.69 26.59 -6.94
N LEU A 67 -15.64 26.50 -5.61
CA LEU A 67 -16.83 26.50 -4.76
C LEU A 67 -17.53 27.87 -4.76
N MET A 68 -16.77 28.96 -4.98
CA MET A 68 -17.30 30.33 -5.06
C MET A 68 -17.93 30.64 -6.42
N ASP A 69 -17.46 30.00 -7.51
CA ASP A 69 -18.02 30.12 -8.86
C ASP A 69 -18.49 28.75 -9.39
N ARG A 70 -19.76 28.44 -9.14
CA ARG A 70 -20.37 27.16 -9.54
C ARG A 70 -20.27 26.86 -11.04
N GLY A 71 -20.14 27.88 -11.89
CA GLY A 71 -20.06 27.69 -13.34
C GLY A 71 -18.71 27.14 -13.82
N LYS A 72 -17.65 27.28 -13.02
CA LYS A 72 -16.27 26.87 -13.37
C LYS A 72 -15.71 25.79 -12.45
N PHE A 73 -16.57 25.10 -11.70
CA PHE A 73 -16.11 24.06 -10.79
C PHE A 73 -15.44 22.90 -11.55
N PRO A 74 -14.20 22.50 -11.20
CA PRO A 74 -13.47 21.44 -11.90
C PRO A 74 -14.00 20.05 -11.47
N HIS A 75 -15.13 19.65 -12.07
CA HIS A 75 -15.83 18.42 -11.72
C HIS A 75 -14.99 17.15 -11.95
N ASN A 76 -14.14 17.12 -12.98
CA ASN A 76 -13.33 15.96 -13.32
C ASN A 76 -12.27 15.72 -12.24
N GLU A 77 -11.49 16.74 -11.90
CA GLU A 77 -10.46 16.69 -10.87
C GLU A 77 -11.06 16.39 -9.47
N PHE A 78 -12.27 16.91 -9.20
CA PHE A 78 -12.99 16.60 -7.97
C PHE A 78 -13.44 15.13 -7.91
N ALA A 79 -13.99 14.60 -9.01
CA ALA A 79 -14.38 13.20 -9.11
C ALA A 79 -13.18 12.25 -8.97
N GLU A 80 -12.03 12.61 -9.55
CA GLU A 80 -10.76 11.88 -9.39
C GLU A 80 -10.33 11.81 -7.93
N LEU A 81 -10.35 12.94 -7.21
CA LEU A 81 -9.99 12.96 -5.79
C LEU A 81 -10.99 12.16 -4.93
N LEU A 82 -12.28 12.27 -5.19
CA LEU A 82 -13.29 11.51 -4.45
C LEU A 82 -13.19 10.00 -4.72
N ALA A 83 -12.94 9.57 -5.96
CA ALA A 83 -12.77 8.16 -6.28
C ALA A 83 -11.47 7.59 -5.70
N ALA A 84 -10.39 8.38 -5.70
CA ALA A 84 -9.16 8.06 -4.99
C ALA A 84 -9.42 7.82 -3.49
N LEU A 85 -10.06 8.79 -2.83
CA LEU A 85 -10.37 8.71 -1.40
C LEU A 85 -11.33 7.58 -1.06
N LEU A 86 -12.34 7.34 -1.89
CA LEU A 86 -13.26 6.22 -1.71
C LEU A 86 -12.52 4.88 -1.82
N SER A 87 -11.63 4.74 -2.81
CA SER A 87 -10.84 3.52 -2.99
C SER A 87 -9.90 3.27 -1.79
N ILE A 88 -9.23 4.32 -1.30
CA ILE A 88 -8.35 4.21 -0.13
C ILE A 88 -9.14 3.98 1.17
N CYS A 89 -10.29 4.63 1.35
CA CYS A 89 -11.17 4.43 2.50
C CYS A 89 -11.74 3.01 2.55
N CYS A 90 -12.22 2.49 1.42
CA CYS A 90 -12.61 1.09 1.28
C CYS A 90 -11.45 0.18 1.66
N MET A 91 -10.23 0.48 1.21
CA MET A 91 -9.06 -0.33 1.51
C MET A 91 -8.65 -0.28 2.99
N LEU A 92 -8.76 0.88 3.64
CA LEU A 92 -8.57 1.04 5.08
C LEU A 92 -9.53 0.14 5.87
N LEU A 93 -10.82 0.20 5.53
CA LEU A 93 -11.85 -0.60 6.19
C LEU A 93 -11.62 -2.10 5.97
N LEU A 94 -11.32 -2.50 4.73
CA LEU A 94 -11.11 -3.90 4.37
C LEU A 94 -9.81 -4.47 4.95
N GLY A 95 -8.75 -3.67 5.03
CA GLY A 95 -7.50 -4.06 5.68
C GLY A 95 -7.68 -4.22 7.19
N PHE A 96 -8.41 -3.31 7.83
CA PHE A 96 -8.76 -3.47 9.25
C PHE A 96 -9.66 -4.68 9.50
N ALA A 97 -10.61 -4.94 8.60
CA ALA A 97 -11.42 -6.15 8.66
C ALA A 97 -10.57 -7.42 8.46
N ASP A 98 -9.53 -7.41 7.62
CA ASP A 98 -8.60 -8.53 7.45
C ASP A 98 -7.79 -8.78 8.73
N ASP A 99 -7.27 -7.72 9.36
CA ASP A 99 -6.56 -7.83 10.65
C ASP A 99 -7.45 -8.42 11.76
N VAL A 100 -8.72 -8.00 11.83
CA VAL A 100 -9.67 -8.47 12.87
C VAL A 100 -10.17 -9.89 12.58
N LEU A 101 -10.53 -10.18 11.33
CA LEU A 101 -11.22 -11.42 10.95
C LEU A 101 -10.28 -12.52 10.45
N ASN A 102 -9.01 -12.22 10.20
CA ASN A 102 -8.02 -13.13 9.63
C ASN A 102 -8.54 -13.83 8.36
N LEU A 103 -8.78 -13.05 7.30
CA LEU A 103 -9.45 -13.56 6.12
C LEU A 103 -8.56 -14.53 5.32
N LYS A 104 -9.21 -15.44 4.58
CA LYS A 104 -8.52 -16.39 3.69
C LYS A 104 -7.85 -15.65 2.53
N TRP A 105 -6.72 -16.18 2.05
CA TRP A 105 -5.91 -15.62 0.95
C TRP A 105 -6.70 -15.15 -0.28
N ARG A 106 -7.79 -15.85 -0.65
CA ARG A 106 -8.65 -15.47 -1.79
C ARG A 106 -9.25 -14.07 -1.63
N TYR A 107 -9.59 -13.67 -0.41
CA TYR A 107 -10.14 -12.35 -0.14
C TYR A 107 -9.05 -11.28 -0.24
N LYS A 108 -7.79 -11.61 0.05
CA LYS A 108 -6.65 -10.69 -0.13
C LYS A 108 -6.41 -10.31 -1.61
N LEU A 109 -6.94 -11.09 -2.55
CA LEU A 109 -6.98 -10.76 -3.98
C LEU A 109 -8.29 -10.05 -4.40
N LEU A 110 -9.43 -10.52 -3.88
CA LEU A 110 -10.75 -9.96 -4.25
C LEU A 110 -10.99 -8.57 -3.68
N LEU A 111 -10.58 -8.31 -2.44
CA LEU A 111 -10.86 -7.05 -1.73
C LEU A 111 -10.21 -5.84 -2.42
N PRO A 112 -8.93 -5.86 -2.83
CA PRO A 112 -8.36 -4.76 -3.62
C PRO A 112 -8.96 -4.60 -5.01
N THR A 113 -9.43 -5.68 -5.62
CA THR A 113 -10.13 -5.60 -6.90
C THR A 113 -11.45 -4.84 -6.76
N ILE A 114 -12.24 -5.15 -5.72
CA ILE A 114 -13.51 -4.46 -5.47
C ILE A 114 -13.26 -3.00 -5.05
N ALA A 115 -12.29 -2.77 -4.16
CA ALA A 115 -11.98 -1.42 -3.68
C ALA A 115 -11.43 -0.50 -4.76
N SER A 116 -10.86 -1.03 -5.86
CA SER A 116 -10.38 -0.22 -7.00
C SER A 116 -11.46 0.10 -8.03
N LEU A 117 -12.69 -0.41 -7.90
CA LEU A 117 -13.77 -0.12 -8.85
C LEU A 117 -14.09 1.39 -9.00
N PRO A 118 -14.18 2.20 -7.92
CA PRO A 118 -14.42 3.64 -8.07
C PRO A 118 -13.36 4.33 -8.94
N LEU A 119 -12.10 3.97 -8.70
CA LEU A 119 -10.95 4.43 -9.49
C LEU A 119 -11.08 4.06 -10.98
N LEU A 120 -11.45 2.82 -11.28
CA LEU A 120 -11.60 2.34 -12.66
C LEU A 120 -12.76 3.05 -13.39
N VAL A 121 -13.88 3.29 -12.70
CA VAL A 121 -15.03 3.99 -13.28
C VAL A 121 -14.69 5.44 -13.60
N VAL A 122 -14.03 6.16 -12.69
CA VAL A 122 -13.62 7.55 -12.96
C VAL A 122 -12.56 7.61 -14.06
N TYR A 123 -11.63 6.66 -14.10
CA TYR A 123 -10.67 6.57 -15.20
C TYR A 123 -11.36 6.39 -16.57
N TYR A 124 -12.38 5.54 -16.63
CA TYR A 124 -13.18 5.31 -17.84
C TYR A 124 -13.92 6.58 -18.28
N VAL A 125 -14.49 7.34 -17.35
CA VAL A 125 -15.28 8.54 -17.69
C VAL A 125 -14.38 9.73 -18.07
N ASN A 126 -13.28 9.95 -17.36
CA ASN A 126 -12.46 11.16 -17.53
C ASN A 126 -11.40 11.03 -18.62
N PHE A 127 -10.76 9.85 -18.74
CA PHE A 127 -9.62 9.67 -19.64
C PHE A 127 -9.92 8.71 -20.78
N ASN A 128 -10.49 7.54 -20.46
CA ASN A 128 -10.74 6.41 -21.37
C ASN A 128 -9.55 6.04 -22.29
N SER A 129 -8.32 6.34 -21.85
CA SER A 129 -7.12 6.09 -22.66
C SER A 129 -6.58 4.68 -22.37
N THR A 130 -6.87 3.74 -23.27
CA THR A 130 -6.45 2.34 -23.15
C THR A 130 -5.17 2.03 -23.92
N THR A 131 -4.42 3.06 -24.29
CA THR A 131 -3.19 2.96 -25.07
C THR A 131 -2.00 2.73 -24.16
N PHE A 132 -1.42 1.54 -24.22
CA PHE A 132 -0.23 1.16 -23.47
C PHE A 132 1.05 1.44 -24.28
N ILE A 133 1.91 2.33 -23.78
CA ILE A 133 3.23 2.57 -24.40
C ILE A 133 4.15 1.37 -24.12
N VAL A 134 4.65 0.72 -25.16
CA VAL A 134 5.44 -0.51 -25.06
C VAL A 134 6.87 -0.18 -24.56
N PRO A 135 7.43 -0.95 -23.59
CA PRO A 135 8.82 -0.81 -23.17
C PRO A 135 9.79 -0.96 -24.34
N ILE A 136 10.89 -0.20 -24.31
CA ILE A 136 11.86 -0.11 -25.43
C ILE A 136 12.27 -1.49 -25.99
N PRO A 137 12.62 -2.51 -25.18
CA PRO A 137 13.05 -3.81 -25.70
C PRO A 137 11.98 -4.56 -26.52
N LEU A 138 10.70 -4.26 -26.27
CA LEU A 138 9.55 -4.93 -26.89
C LEU A 138 8.96 -4.17 -28.07
N ARG A 139 9.42 -2.93 -28.32
CA ARG A 139 8.87 -2.07 -29.39
C ARG A 139 9.06 -2.65 -30.79
N GLN A 140 10.10 -3.46 -30.99
CA GLN A 140 10.34 -4.15 -32.27
C GLN A 140 9.22 -5.15 -32.62
N PHE A 141 8.53 -5.71 -31.63
CA PHE A 141 7.46 -6.70 -31.84
C PHE A 141 6.07 -6.08 -31.84
N PHE A 142 5.84 -5.03 -31.04
CA PHE A 142 4.50 -4.49 -30.77
C PHE A 142 4.32 -3.01 -31.16
N GLY A 143 5.34 -2.38 -31.74
CA GLY A 143 5.34 -0.94 -32.02
C GLY A 143 5.58 -0.07 -30.78
N ALA A 144 5.48 1.25 -30.94
CA ALA A 144 5.70 2.19 -29.84
C ALA A 144 4.57 2.17 -28.80
N SER A 145 3.35 1.92 -29.24
CA SER A 145 2.14 1.90 -28.41
C SER A 145 1.13 0.91 -28.95
N ILE A 146 0.44 0.21 -28.05
CA ILE A 146 -0.61 -0.74 -28.39
C ILE A 146 -1.88 -0.40 -27.60
N ASN A 147 -3.03 -0.38 -28.28
CA ASN A 147 -4.31 -0.28 -27.60
C ASN A 147 -4.72 -1.68 -27.13
N ILE A 148 -4.80 -1.86 -25.81
CA ILE A 148 -5.15 -3.15 -25.20
C ILE A 148 -6.60 -3.20 -24.72
N GLY A 149 -7.38 -2.14 -24.94
CA GLY A 149 -8.80 -2.04 -24.63
C GLY A 149 -9.13 -2.41 -23.19
N PHE A 150 -10.11 -3.31 -23.02
CA PHE A 150 -10.58 -3.77 -21.71
C PHE A 150 -9.47 -4.36 -20.82
N LEU A 151 -8.42 -4.97 -21.41
CA LEU A 151 -7.30 -5.52 -20.65
C LEU A 151 -6.54 -4.44 -19.87
N TYR A 152 -6.62 -3.17 -20.28
CA TYR A 152 -6.03 -2.05 -19.53
C TYR A 152 -6.71 -1.86 -18.16
N TYR A 153 -8.03 -2.04 -18.10
CA TYR A 153 -8.79 -1.97 -16.84
C TYR A 153 -8.47 -3.15 -15.92
N ILE A 154 -8.28 -4.36 -16.48
CA ILE A 154 -7.79 -5.52 -15.73
C ILE A 154 -6.39 -5.22 -15.16
N TYR A 155 -5.48 -4.67 -15.97
CA TYR A 155 -4.15 -4.27 -15.53
C TYR A 155 -4.21 -3.28 -14.36
N MET A 156 -5.04 -2.24 -14.45
CA MET A 156 -5.19 -1.25 -13.37
C MET A 156 -5.75 -1.87 -12.08
N GLY A 157 -6.77 -2.74 -12.17
CA GLY A 157 -7.28 -3.48 -11.01
C GLY A 157 -6.20 -4.39 -10.40
N MET A 158 -5.45 -5.11 -11.23
CA MET A 158 -4.35 -5.96 -10.79
C MET A 158 -3.17 -5.16 -10.22
N LEU A 159 -2.95 -3.93 -10.66
CA LEU A 159 -1.95 -3.04 -10.09
C LEU A 159 -2.29 -2.72 -8.63
N ALA A 160 -3.55 -2.42 -8.32
CA ALA A 160 -4.00 -2.22 -6.94
C ALA A 160 -3.80 -3.49 -6.09
N VAL A 161 -4.19 -4.66 -6.62
CA VAL A 161 -3.96 -5.96 -5.95
C VAL A 161 -2.48 -6.23 -5.72
N PHE A 162 -1.64 -5.93 -6.71
CA PHE A 162 -0.20 -6.13 -6.64
C PHE A 162 0.41 -5.23 -5.57
N CYS A 163 0.16 -3.91 -5.60
CA CYS A 163 0.79 -2.96 -4.69
C CYS A 163 0.47 -3.28 -3.21
N THR A 164 -0.77 -3.65 -2.88
CA THR A 164 -1.15 -3.99 -1.49
C THR A 164 -0.48 -5.28 -1.02
N ASN A 165 -0.52 -6.34 -1.83
CA ASN A 165 0.04 -7.62 -1.45
C ASN A 165 1.57 -7.62 -1.49
N ALA A 166 2.20 -6.88 -2.41
CA ALA A 166 3.65 -6.86 -2.58
C ALA A 166 4.37 -6.23 -1.36
N ILE A 167 3.80 -5.17 -0.79
CA ILE A 167 4.26 -4.60 0.49
C ILE A 167 4.02 -5.62 1.61
N ASN A 168 2.84 -6.24 1.65
CA ASN A 168 2.47 -7.15 2.72
C ASN A 168 3.33 -8.43 2.79
N ILE A 169 3.78 -8.95 1.66
CA ILE A 169 4.67 -10.12 1.64
C ILE A 169 6.14 -9.77 1.94
N LEU A 170 6.54 -8.51 1.80
CA LEU A 170 7.88 -8.02 2.11
C LEU A 170 7.85 -7.36 3.50
N ALA A 171 7.64 -8.18 4.52
CA ALA A 171 7.25 -7.73 5.86
C ALA A 171 7.87 -8.58 6.98
N GLY A 172 7.67 -8.11 8.23
CA GLY A 172 7.93 -8.81 9.49
C GLY A 172 9.32 -8.66 10.08
N ILE A 173 10.03 -7.60 9.68
CA ILE A 173 11.13 -7.02 10.47
C ILE A 173 10.70 -5.61 10.85
N ASN A 174 10.97 -5.21 12.10
CA ASN A 174 10.56 -3.92 12.66
C ASN A 174 10.94 -2.74 11.75
N GLY A 175 9.95 -1.96 11.32
CA GLY A 175 10.14 -0.79 10.46
C GLY A 175 10.14 -1.07 8.96
N LEU A 176 10.09 -2.33 8.50
CA LEU A 176 10.28 -2.66 7.08
C LEU A 176 9.09 -2.25 6.20
N GLU A 177 7.86 -2.53 6.63
CA GLU A 177 6.62 -2.21 5.91
C GLU A 177 6.46 -0.70 5.75
N VAL A 178 6.68 0.03 6.84
CA VAL A 178 6.56 1.49 6.89
C VAL A 178 7.74 2.15 6.19
N GLY A 179 8.96 1.65 6.42
CA GLY A 179 10.19 2.20 5.86
C GLY A 179 10.24 2.11 4.34
N GLN A 180 9.93 0.94 3.77
CA GLN A 180 9.87 0.80 2.31
C GLN A 180 8.80 1.73 1.69
N SER A 181 7.67 1.88 2.37
CA SER A 181 6.58 2.76 1.93
C SER A 181 6.97 4.23 1.99
N VAL A 182 7.73 4.66 3.01
CA VAL A 182 8.32 6.00 3.09
C VAL A 182 9.27 6.27 1.93
N ILE A 183 10.14 5.33 1.59
CA ILE A 183 11.08 5.48 0.47
C ILE A 183 10.32 5.63 -0.85
N ILE A 184 9.34 4.77 -1.12
CA ILE A 184 8.51 4.86 -2.33
C ILE A 184 7.78 6.22 -2.38
N ALA A 185 7.23 6.68 -1.25
CA ALA A 185 6.53 7.96 -1.19
C ALA A 185 7.44 9.15 -1.47
N ILE A 186 8.64 9.15 -0.88
CA ILE A 186 9.64 10.19 -1.14
C ILE A 186 10.05 10.17 -2.61
N SER A 187 10.27 9.00 -3.21
CA SER A 187 10.60 8.88 -4.63
C SER A 187 9.50 9.44 -5.54
N ILE A 188 8.22 9.15 -5.23
CA ILE A 188 7.07 9.70 -5.97
C ILE A 188 7.01 11.22 -5.79
N ILE A 189 7.14 11.74 -4.57
CA ILE A 189 7.10 13.19 -4.30
C ILE A 189 8.24 13.93 -5.02
N ILE A 190 9.46 13.38 -5.01
CA ILE A 190 10.60 13.97 -5.74
C ILE A 190 10.31 13.97 -7.24
N PHE A 191 9.80 12.85 -7.78
CA PHE A 191 9.42 12.75 -9.18
C PHE A 191 8.35 13.77 -9.56
N ASP A 192 7.29 13.89 -8.75
CA ASP A 192 6.22 14.86 -8.97
C ASP A 192 6.76 16.30 -8.97
N ILE A 193 7.61 16.67 -8.00
CA ILE A 193 8.21 18.01 -7.92
C ILE A 193 9.04 18.34 -9.17
N ILE A 194 9.76 17.37 -9.73
CA ILE A 194 10.54 17.55 -10.96
C ILE A 194 9.59 17.80 -12.14
N GLU A 195 8.52 17.01 -12.26
CA GLU A 195 7.56 17.07 -13.35
C GLU A 195 6.53 18.22 -13.23
N LEU A 196 6.48 18.93 -12.09
CA LEU A 196 5.64 20.13 -11.95
C LEU A 196 5.99 21.23 -12.95
N ARG A 197 7.20 21.21 -13.52
CA ARG A 197 7.61 22.18 -14.56
C ARG A 197 7.24 21.74 -15.97
N GLY A 198 6.75 20.52 -16.14
CA GLY A 198 6.40 19.93 -17.43
C GLY A 198 4.92 20.08 -17.80
N ASP A 199 4.57 19.49 -18.93
CA ASP A 199 3.22 19.58 -19.53
C ASP A 199 2.14 18.88 -18.68
N GLN A 200 2.52 17.99 -17.77
CA GLN A 200 1.61 17.18 -16.94
C GLN A 200 1.43 17.71 -15.51
N PHE A 201 1.63 19.02 -15.30
CA PHE A 201 1.54 19.66 -13.97
C PHE A 201 0.28 19.28 -13.17
N LYS A 202 -0.90 19.14 -13.82
CA LYS A 202 -2.15 18.78 -13.14
C LYS A 202 -2.10 17.39 -12.49
N ALA A 203 -1.60 16.40 -13.22
CA ALA A 203 -1.47 15.02 -12.74
C ALA A 203 -0.47 14.93 -11.56
N HIS A 204 0.68 15.58 -11.67
CA HIS A 204 1.68 15.60 -10.58
C HIS A 204 1.21 16.40 -9.37
N SER A 205 0.47 17.50 -9.58
CA SER A 205 -0.18 18.23 -8.48
C SER A 205 -1.20 17.36 -7.76
N PHE A 206 -2.05 16.63 -8.50
CA PHE A 206 -2.98 15.66 -7.93
C PHE A 206 -2.27 14.62 -7.05
N SER A 207 -1.20 14.02 -7.55
CA SER A 207 -0.38 13.08 -6.78
C SER A 207 0.16 13.71 -5.49
N LEU A 208 0.75 14.91 -5.55
CA LEU A 208 1.29 15.60 -4.37
C LEU A 208 0.24 15.86 -3.28
N HIS A 209 -0.98 16.21 -3.68
CA HIS A 209 -2.10 16.43 -2.74
C HIS A 209 -2.40 15.19 -1.89
N ILE A 210 -2.16 13.98 -2.42
CA ILE A 210 -2.35 12.71 -1.72
C ILE A 210 -1.05 12.28 -1.01
N MET A 211 0.08 12.37 -1.71
CA MET A 211 1.35 11.81 -1.26
C MET A 211 1.96 12.55 -0.06
N ILE A 212 1.79 13.88 0.04
CA ILE A 212 2.36 14.66 1.14
C ILE A 212 1.68 14.30 2.48
N PRO A 213 0.33 14.34 2.62
CA PRO A 213 -0.34 13.85 3.82
C PRO A 213 0.03 12.40 4.16
N TYR A 214 0.04 11.51 3.15
CA TYR A 214 0.41 10.11 3.34
C TYR A 214 1.81 9.95 3.92
N LEU A 215 2.82 10.64 3.36
CA LEU A 215 4.19 10.60 3.86
C LEU A 215 4.26 11.05 5.32
N THR A 216 3.61 12.17 5.65
CA THR A 216 3.66 12.72 7.02
C THR A 216 3.03 11.81 8.07
N THR A 217 1.85 11.23 7.81
CA THR A 217 1.23 10.29 8.76
C THR A 217 2.03 8.99 8.86
N THR A 218 2.65 8.56 7.75
CA THR A 218 3.49 7.36 7.71
C THR A 218 4.82 7.56 8.44
N LEU A 219 5.43 8.76 8.38
CA LEU A 219 6.63 9.09 9.16
C LEU A 219 6.36 9.08 10.67
N ALA A 220 5.18 9.54 11.10
CA ALA A 220 4.77 9.44 12.50
C ALA A 220 4.60 7.98 12.92
N LEU A 221 3.95 7.15 12.09
CA LEU A 221 3.86 5.71 12.34
C LEU A 221 5.25 5.04 12.40
N LEU A 222 6.16 5.41 11.49
CA LEU A 222 7.51 4.88 11.42
C LEU A 222 8.25 5.13 12.74
N LYS A 223 8.13 6.31 13.32
CA LYS A 223 8.76 6.64 14.62
C LYS A 223 8.39 5.65 15.73
N HIS A 224 7.17 5.10 15.73
CA HIS A 224 6.74 4.12 16.73
C HIS A 224 6.98 2.66 16.31
N ASN A 225 7.00 2.38 15.01
CA ASN A 225 7.22 1.05 14.45
C ASN A 225 8.71 0.71 14.24
N TRP A 226 9.59 1.72 14.20
CA TRP A 226 11.03 1.56 14.06
C TRP A 226 11.61 0.69 15.16
N TYR A 227 12.73 0.01 14.87
CA TYR A 227 13.39 -0.85 15.85
C TYR A 227 13.86 -0.06 17.08
N PRO A 228 13.56 -0.52 18.32
CA PRO A 228 12.68 -1.62 18.67
C PRO A 228 11.19 -1.23 18.55
N SER A 229 10.43 -1.99 17.77
CA SER A 229 9.03 -1.64 17.49
C SER A 229 8.17 -1.60 18.74
N LYS A 230 7.37 -0.54 18.88
CA LYS A 230 6.39 -0.34 19.95
C LYS A 230 4.96 -0.58 19.48
N VAL A 231 4.73 -0.73 18.18
CA VAL A 231 3.43 -0.96 17.53
C VAL A 231 3.63 -1.73 16.23
N PHE A 232 2.75 -2.67 15.91
CA PHE A 232 2.68 -3.32 14.61
C PHE A 232 1.62 -2.67 13.73
N VAL A 233 1.93 -2.57 12.44
CA VAL A 233 1.11 -1.81 11.49
C VAL A 233 -0.09 -2.58 10.98
N GLY A 234 0.00 -3.92 10.94
CA GLY A 234 -1.03 -4.83 10.43
C GLY A 234 -1.17 -4.81 8.91
N ASP A 235 -2.01 -5.71 8.40
CA ASP A 235 -2.43 -5.76 7.00
C ASP A 235 -3.10 -4.44 6.59
N THR A 236 -3.77 -3.77 7.53
CA THR A 236 -4.38 -2.45 7.35
C THR A 236 -3.44 -1.45 6.68
N PHE A 237 -2.22 -1.31 7.20
CA PHE A 237 -1.26 -0.36 6.64
C PHE A 237 -0.82 -0.78 5.23
N CYS A 238 -0.43 -2.04 5.03
CA CYS A 238 0.02 -2.55 3.73
C CYS A 238 -1.04 -2.31 2.64
N TYR A 239 -2.30 -2.51 2.99
CA TYR A 239 -3.45 -2.30 2.12
C TYR A 239 -3.66 -0.81 1.80
N VAL A 240 -3.68 0.07 2.80
CA VAL A 240 -3.80 1.52 2.59
C VAL A 240 -2.65 2.05 1.73
N SER A 241 -1.42 1.67 2.06
CA SER A 241 -0.21 2.08 1.35
C SER A 241 -0.23 1.64 -0.10
N GLY A 242 -0.49 0.35 -0.36
CA GLY A 242 -0.55 -0.19 -1.70
C GLY A 242 -1.64 0.46 -2.56
N MET A 243 -2.84 0.68 -2.00
CA MET A 243 -3.92 1.36 -2.72
C MET A 243 -3.60 2.83 -2.98
N THR A 244 -2.96 3.53 -2.02
CA THR A 244 -2.54 4.92 -2.20
C THR A 244 -1.57 5.04 -3.38
N PHE A 245 -0.55 4.17 -3.45
CA PHE A 245 0.39 4.14 -4.56
C PHE A 245 -0.27 3.77 -5.90
N ALA A 246 -1.20 2.81 -5.90
CA ALA A 246 -1.92 2.42 -7.11
C ALA A 246 -2.83 3.54 -7.64
N VAL A 247 -3.52 4.25 -6.75
CA VAL A 247 -4.39 5.37 -7.09
C VAL A 247 -3.60 6.51 -7.74
N VAL A 248 -2.50 6.96 -7.12
CA VAL A 248 -1.69 8.04 -7.70
C VAL A 248 -1.03 7.60 -9.01
N ALA A 249 -0.57 6.36 -9.09
CA ALA A 249 -0.02 5.76 -10.31
C ALA A 249 -1.00 5.77 -11.49
N ILE A 250 -2.27 5.44 -11.23
CA ILE A 250 -3.31 5.29 -12.24
C ILE A 250 -3.85 6.65 -12.69
N LEU A 251 -4.29 7.50 -11.76
CA LEU A 251 -4.92 8.79 -12.10
C LEU A 251 -3.91 9.82 -12.62
N SER A 252 -2.64 9.67 -12.27
CA SER A 252 -1.59 10.56 -12.74
C SER A 252 -0.80 9.99 -13.92
N HIS A 253 -1.23 8.85 -14.48
CA HIS A 253 -0.68 8.22 -15.68
C HIS A 253 0.81 7.81 -15.65
N PHE A 254 1.43 7.71 -14.47
CA PHE A 254 2.84 7.31 -14.32
C PHE A 254 3.04 5.94 -13.64
N SER A 255 2.10 5.01 -13.84
CA SER A 255 2.14 3.67 -13.22
C SER A 255 3.44 2.89 -13.48
N LYS A 256 4.08 3.10 -14.63
CA LYS A 256 5.38 2.49 -14.95
C LYS A 256 6.49 3.00 -14.05
N THR A 257 6.50 4.29 -13.76
CA THR A 257 7.47 4.91 -12.84
C THR A 257 7.27 4.39 -11.42
N VAL A 258 6.02 4.28 -10.95
CA VAL A 258 5.73 3.67 -9.64
C VAL A 258 6.19 2.21 -9.59
N LEU A 259 5.95 1.42 -10.65
CA LEU A 259 6.44 0.04 -10.71
C LEU A 259 7.98 -0.05 -10.65
N LEU A 260 8.71 0.93 -11.19
CA LEU A 260 10.17 1.01 -11.04
C LEU A 260 10.57 1.28 -9.58
N PHE A 261 9.85 2.13 -8.85
CA PHE A 261 10.08 2.33 -7.41
C PHE A 261 9.73 1.08 -6.58
N PHE A 262 8.83 0.23 -7.09
CA PHE A 262 8.47 -1.07 -6.51
C PHE A 262 9.44 -2.21 -6.87
N LEU A 263 10.60 -1.92 -7.46
CA LEU A 263 11.53 -2.96 -7.93
C LEU A 263 11.90 -3.99 -6.83
N PRO A 264 12.23 -3.61 -5.58
CA PRO A 264 12.48 -4.58 -4.52
C PRO A 264 11.29 -5.49 -4.23
N GLN A 265 10.07 -4.94 -4.21
CA GLN A 265 8.83 -5.66 -3.99
C GLN A 265 8.52 -6.61 -5.13
N ILE A 266 8.76 -6.20 -6.39
CA ILE A 266 8.63 -7.04 -7.58
C ILE A 266 9.60 -8.23 -7.49
N ILE A 267 10.87 -7.99 -7.15
CA ILE A 267 11.87 -9.05 -7.01
C ILE A 267 11.44 -10.04 -5.91
N ASN A 268 11.04 -9.56 -4.74
CA ASN A 268 10.56 -10.42 -3.65
C ASN A 268 9.29 -11.20 -4.02
N PHE A 269 8.36 -10.58 -4.75
CA PHE A 269 7.14 -11.23 -5.23
C PHE A 269 7.47 -12.37 -6.18
N ILE A 270 8.27 -12.11 -7.22
CA ILE A 270 8.69 -13.13 -8.20
C ILE A 270 9.44 -14.27 -7.50
N TYR A 271 10.37 -13.95 -6.61
CA TYR A 271 11.10 -14.95 -5.83
C TYR A 271 10.17 -15.80 -4.95
N SER A 272 9.08 -15.20 -4.45
CA SER A 272 8.08 -15.87 -3.61
C SER A 272 7.06 -16.72 -4.38
N ILE A 273 6.91 -16.55 -5.71
CA ILE A 273 5.88 -17.22 -6.53
C ILE A 273 5.81 -18.74 -6.29
N PRO A 274 6.92 -19.51 -6.32
CA PRO A 274 6.85 -20.95 -6.12
C PRO A 274 6.22 -21.37 -4.78
N GLN A 275 6.42 -20.57 -3.73
CA GLN A 275 5.81 -20.80 -2.42
C GLN A 275 4.35 -20.31 -2.40
N LEU A 276 4.06 -19.13 -2.93
CA LEU A 276 2.71 -18.55 -2.93
C LEU A 276 1.70 -19.42 -3.69
N PHE A 277 2.11 -19.98 -4.83
CA PHE A 277 1.30 -20.92 -5.61
C PHE A 277 1.39 -22.37 -5.11
N HIS A 278 2.03 -22.61 -3.96
CA HIS A 278 2.17 -23.93 -3.34
C HIS A 278 2.83 -24.98 -4.25
N ILE A 279 3.67 -24.55 -5.21
CA ILE A 279 4.55 -25.44 -5.98
C ILE A 279 5.61 -26.04 -5.04
N ILE A 280 6.05 -25.25 -4.06
CA ILE A 280 6.91 -25.63 -2.93
C ILE A 280 6.13 -25.36 -1.63
N PRO A 281 6.32 -26.15 -0.54
CA PRO A 281 5.65 -25.88 0.73
C PRO A 281 5.89 -24.45 1.23
N CYS A 282 4.81 -23.77 1.58
CA CYS A 282 4.85 -22.42 2.12
C CYS A 282 4.52 -22.44 3.61
N PRO A 283 5.48 -22.13 4.51
CA PRO A 283 5.20 -22.01 5.93
C PRO A 283 4.37 -20.74 6.20
N ARG A 284 3.59 -20.76 7.28
CA ARG A 284 2.76 -19.60 7.69
C ARG A 284 3.59 -18.32 7.88
N HIS A 285 4.77 -18.43 8.51
CA HIS A 285 5.70 -17.32 8.70
C HIS A 285 7.01 -17.59 7.98
N ARG A 286 7.37 -16.70 7.04
CA ARG A 286 8.59 -16.75 6.21
C ARG A 286 9.71 -15.84 6.73
N LEU A 287 9.56 -15.33 7.95
CA LEU A 287 10.52 -14.46 8.61
C LEU A 287 11.84 -15.19 8.90
N PRO A 288 12.97 -14.46 8.95
CA PRO A 288 14.23 -15.03 9.39
C PRO A 288 14.13 -15.58 10.83
N LYS A 289 15.01 -16.52 11.16
CA LYS A 289 15.09 -17.10 12.51
C LYS A 289 16.00 -16.24 13.38
N TYR A 290 15.48 -15.76 14.51
CA TYR A 290 16.28 -15.08 15.52
C TYR A 290 17.10 -16.08 16.36
N SER A 291 18.38 -15.77 16.61
CA SER A 291 19.25 -16.51 17.52
C SER A 291 19.56 -15.66 18.76
N ALA A 292 19.20 -16.16 19.95
CA ALA A 292 19.49 -15.48 21.21
C ALA A 292 20.99 -15.46 21.55
N GLU A 293 21.75 -16.44 21.05
CA GLU A 293 23.19 -16.57 21.32
C GLU A 293 24.01 -15.47 20.63
N THR A 294 23.70 -15.20 19.36
CA THR A 294 24.43 -14.22 18.56
C THR A 294 23.71 -12.88 18.47
N ASN A 295 22.46 -12.81 18.91
CA ASN A 295 21.58 -11.65 18.78
C ASN A 295 21.40 -11.18 17.32
N LEU A 296 21.40 -12.13 16.37
CA LEU A 296 21.28 -11.90 14.94
C LEU A 296 20.13 -12.71 14.31
N LEU A 297 19.73 -12.28 13.10
CA LEU A 297 18.73 -12.94 12.26
C LEU A 297 19.41 -13.83 11.21
N TYR A 298 18.96 -15.08 11.10
CA TYR A 298 19.50 -16.07 10.16
C TYR A 298 18.44 -16.52 9.14
N PRO A 299 18.86 -16.97 7.94
CA PRO A 299 17.95 -17.55 6.97
C PRO A 299 17.13 -18.71 7.56
N LYS A 300 15.83 -18.73 7.25
CA LYS A 300 14.92 -19.81 7.66
C LYS A 300 14.77 -20.82 6.54
N CYS A 301 15.24 -22.04 6.78
CA CYS A 301 15.08 -23.15 5.84
C CYS A 301 13.75 -23.87 6.06
N VAL A 302 13.10 -24.26 4.96
CA VAL A 302 11.93 -25.15 4.98
C VAL A 302 12.41 -26.53 4.56
N ALA A 303 12.44 -27.47 5.51
CA ALA A 303 12.78 -28.86 5.20
C ALA A 303 11.64 -29.48 4.37
N TYR A 304 11.97 -29.98 3.18
CA TYR A 304 11.02 -30.69 2.31
C TYR A 304 11.59 -32.04 1.91
N CYS A 305 10.83 -33.10 2.18
CA CYS A 305 11.19 -34.46 1.77
C CYS A 305 10.69 -34.67 0.34
N ILE A 306 11.62 -34.76 -0.62
CA ILE A 306 11.32 -35.00 -2.05
C ILE A 306 10.67 -36.41 -2.26
N LEU A 307 10.71 -37.27 -1.24
CA LEU A 307 10.21 -38.64 -1.26
C LEU A 307 9.08 -38.86 -0.25
N SER A 308 7.88 -38.35 -0.50
CA SER A 308 6.67 -38.99 0.03
C SER A 308 5.43 -38.52 -0.70
N ASN A 309 4.77 -39.45 -1.38
CA ASN A 309 3.48 -39.29 -2.04
C ASN A 309 2.31 -39.17 -1.04
N LYS A 310 2.53 -38.53 0.13
CA LYS A 310 1.54 -38.37 1.19
C LYS A 310 1.21 -36.89 1.36
N ARG A 311 -0.03 -36.53 1.00
CA ARG A 311 -0.62 -35.22 1.27
C ARG A 311 -0.36 -34.81 2.73
N PRO A 312 0.16 -33.60 3.01
CA PRO A 312 0.33 -33.15 4.38
C PRO A 312 -1.04 -33.06 5.07
N LYS A 313 -1.18 -33.70 6.23
CA LYS A 313 -2.34 -33.55 7.10
C LYS A 313 -2.40 -32.08 7.55
N ARG A 314 -3.54 -31.42 7.32
CA ARG A 314 -3.86 -30.12 7.92
C ARG A 314 -3.82 -30.28 9.44
N ILE A 315 -2.82 -29.69 10.08
CA ILE A 315 -2.85 -29.45 11.53
C ILE A 315 -3.83 -28.28 11.72
N ARG A 316 -4.86 -28.53 12.54
CA ARG A 316 -5.91 -27.56 12.88
C ARG A 316 -5.35 -26.39 13.66
#